data_AF-A0A8S3ZYJ6-F1
#
_entry.id   AF-A0A8S3ZYJ6-F1
#
_cell.length_a   1.000
_cell.length_b   1.000
_cell.length_c   1.000
_cell.angle_alpha   90.00
_cell.angle_beta   90.00
_cell.angle_gamma   90.00
#
_symmetry.space_group_name_H-M   'P 1'
#
loop_
_entity.id
_entity.type
_entity.pdbx_description
1 polymer ?
#
loop_
_entity_poly.entity_id
_entity_poly.type
_entity_poly.pdbx_seq_one_letter_code
_entity_poly.pdbx_strand_id
1 'polypeptide(L)'
;MLRAGFLCFAVLAIAYIQAENQERQVGICDEECSSGAIARALQIGGCPVGYECRSNGCGHSCQKVTKEPVFGLCVELCEAQGCPEGYECRSNGCGHTCQVVLS
;
A
#
# COMPACT_ATOMS: atom_id res chain seq x y z
N MET A 1 47.87 -25.94 -13.71
CA MET A 1 47.26 -25.01 -12.74
C MET A 1 46.56 -23.81 -13.40
N LEU A 2 47.09 -23.26 -14.51
CA LEU A 2 46.54 -22.06 -15.17
C LEU A 2 45.12 -22.21 -15.77
N ARG A 3 44.74 -23.41 -16.26
CA ARG A 3 43.40 -23.68 -16.83
C ARG A 3 42.28 -23.65 -15.79
N ALA A 4 42.52 -24.14 -14.58
CA ALA A 4 41.51 -24.19 -13.51
C ALA A 4 41.23 -22.79 -12.94
N GLY A 5 42.27 -21.96 -12.81
CA GLY A 5 42.12 -20.56 -12.39
C GLY A 5 41.31 -19.75 -13.38
N PHE A 6 41.59 -19.88 -14.68
CA PHE A 6 40.86 -19.16 -15.73
C PHE A 6 39.38 -19.54 -15.79
N LEU A 7 39.06 -20.83 -15.62
CA LEU A 7 37.67 -21.30 -15.53
C LEU A 7 36.95 -20.71 -14.31
N CYS A 8 37.62 -20.63 -13.17
CA CYS A 8 37.05 -20.06 -11.95
C CYS A 8 36.74 -18.56 -12.12
N PHE A 9 37.68 -17.79 -12.69
CA PHE A 9 37.46 -16.38 -12.99
C PHE A 9 36.33 -16.16 -13.99
N ALA A 10 36.23 -16.99 -15.03
CA ALA A 10 35.14 -16.92 -16.00
C ALA A 10 33.78 -17.19 -15.35
N VAL A 11 33.67 -18.19 -14.48
CA VAL A 11 32.42 -18.50 -13.76
C VAL A 11 32.02 -17.37 -12.81
N LEU A 12 32.97 -16.81 -12.06
CA LEU A 12 32.70 -15.67 -11.16
C LEU A 12 32.27 -14.42 -11.93
N ALA A 13 32.91 -14.14 -13.08
CA ALA A 13 32.53 -13.02 -13.95
C ALA A 13 31.13 -13.20 -14.54
N ILE A 14 30.79 -14.41 -15.00
CA ILE A 14 29.45 -14.70 -15.51
C ILE A 14 28.41 -14.57 -14.39
N ALA A 15 28.66 -15.09 -13.19
CA ALA A 15 27.76 -14.94 -12.05
C ALA A 15 27.53 -13.48 -11.65
N TYR A 16 28.59 -12.66 -11.67
CA TYR A 16 28.49 -11.21 -11.43
C TYR A 16 27.62 -10.50 -12.48
N ILE A 17 27.77 -10.87 -13.77
CA ILE A 17 26.99 -10.28 -14.86
C ILE A 17 25.52 -10.75 -14.84
N GLN A 18 25.22 -11.99 -14.43
CA GLN A 18 23.86 -12.52 -14.37
C GLN A 18 23.03 -11.99 -13.19
N ALA A 19 23.66 -11.35 -12.18
CA ALA A 19 22.97 -10.85 -11.00
C ALA A 19 22.01 -9.67 -11.27
N GLU A 20 22.13 -9.00 -12.42
CA GLU A 20 21.24 -7.88 -12.81
C GLU A 20 20.07 -8.30 -13.72
N ASN A 21 20.06 -9.53 -14.25
CA ASN A 21 18.98 -9.99 -15.11
C ASN A 21 17.86 -10.64 -14.29
N GLN A 22 17.20 -9.81 -13.46
CA GLN A 22 15.94 -10.19 -12.84
C GLN A 22 14.87 -10.13 -13.93
N GLU A 23 14.66 -11.25 -14.62
CA GLU A 23 13.52 -11.45 -15.51
C GLU A 23 12.26 -11.06 -14.72
N ARG A 24 11.74 -9.85 -14.97
CA ARG A 24 10.43 -9.46 -14.43
C ARG A 24 9.46 -10.50 -14.99
N GLN A 25 8.88 -11.31 -14.10
CA GLN A 25 7.77 -12.17 -14.51
C GLN A 25 6.66 -11.29 -15.07
N VAL A 26 6.56 -11.24 -16.39
CA VAL A 26 5.45 -10.61 -17.10
C VAL A 26 4.30 -11.59 -17.04
N GLY A 27 3.47 -11.44 -16.00
CA GLY A 27 2.20 -12.15 -15.87
C GLY A 27 1.03 -11.26 -16.30
N ILE A 28 -0.04 -11.87 -16.78
CA ILE A 28 -1.34 -11.19 -16.88
C ILE A 28 -1.98 -11.28 -15.50
N CYS A 29 -2.35 -10.13 -14.94
CA CYS A 29 -3.11 -10.10 -13.69
C CYS A 29 -4.55 -10.54 -13.95
N ASP A 30 -5.07 -11.38 -13.06
CA ASP A 30 -6.49 -11.72 -13.06
C ASP A 30 -7.29 -10.62 -12.37
N GLU A 31 -8.39 -10.21 -13.00
CA GLU A 31 -9.23 -9.09 -12.57
C GLU A 31 -10.66 -9.61 -12.31
N GLU A 32 -11.01 -9.82 -11.04
CA GLU A 32 -12.35 -10.26 -10.64
C GLU A 32 -13.35 -9.09 -10.71
N CYS A 33 -12.87 -7.87 -10.49
CA CYS A 33 -13.65 -6.65 -10.49
C CYS A 33 -12.82 -5.48 -11.04
N SER A 34 -13.47 -4.38 -11.45
CA SER A 34 -12.78 -3.20 -11.96
C SER A 34 -13.17 -1.94 -11.20
N SER A 35 -12.16 -1.23 -10.71
CA SER A 35 -12.28 0.06 -10.04
C SER A 35 -12.23 1.25 -11.02
N GLY A 36 -12.07 0.99 -12.32
CA GLY A 36 -11.95 2.00 -13.36
C GLY A 36 -13.21 2.86 -13.52
N ALA A 37 -13.03 4.13 -13.91
CA ALA A 37 -14.14 5.07 -14.08
C ALA A 37 -15.21 4.58 -15.06
N ILE A 38 -14.79 3.91 -16.14
CA ILE A 38 -15.69 3.34 -17.16
C ILE A 38 -16.50 2.17 -16.57
N ALA A 39 -15.86 1.27 -15.83
CA ALA A 39 -16.49 0.12 -15.19
C ALA A 39 -17.56 0.57 -14.17
N ARG A 40 -17.26 1.61 -13.38
CA ARG A 40 -18.21 2.24 -12.46
C ARG A 40 -19.39 2.92 -13.18
N ALA A 41 -19.11 3.66 -14.25
CA ALA A 41 -20.15 4.35 -15.02
C ALA A 41 -21.13 3.38 -15.70
N LEU A 42 -20.63 2.24 -16.17
CA LEU A 42 -21.43 1.21 -16.84
C LEU A 42 -21.93 0.10 -15.90
N GLN A 43 -21.52 0.13 -14.62
CA GLN A 43 -21.80 -0.93 -13.63
C GLN A 43 -21.36 -2.33 -14.08
N ILE A 44 -20.27 -2.40 -14.85
CA ILE A 44 -19.68 -3.65 -15.37
C ILE A 44 -18.47 -4.00 -14.50
N GLY A 45 -18.36 -5.25 -14.04
CA GLY A 45 -17.25 -5.68 -13.18
C GLY A 45 -17.31 -5.10 -11.76
N GLY A 46 -18.52 -4.86 -11.24
CA GLY A 46 -18.73 -4.44 -9.85
C GLY A 46 -18.80 -5.63 -8.89
N CYS A 47 -18.64 -5.35 -7.59
CA CYS A 47 -18.79 -6.35 -6.54
C CYS A 47 -20.25 -6.44 -6.04
N PRO A 48 -20.66 -7.59 -5.49
CA PRO A 48 -21.96 -7.72 -4.82
C PRO A 48 -22.10 -6.76 -3.63
N VAL A 49 -23.33 -6.57 -3.16
CA VAL A 49 -23.62 -5.69 -2.02
C VAL A 49 -22.82 -6.11 -0.79
N GLY A 50 -22.17 -5.13 -0.15
CA GLY A 50 -21.33 -5.37 1.03
C GLY A 50 -19.89 -5.77 0.71
N TYR A 51 -19.49 -5.72 -0.56
CA TYR A 51 -18.12 -5.98 -1.02
C TYR A 51 -17.58 -4.76 -1.78
N GLU A 52 -16.28 -4.55 -1.69
CA GLU A 52 -15.56 -3.47 -2.37
C GLU A 52 -14.43 -4.05 -3.21
N CYS A 53 -14.27 -3.51 -4.42
CA CYS A 53 -13.20 -3.92 -5.33
C CYS A 53 -11.87 -3.34 -4.85
N ARG A 54 -10.95 -4.19 -4.41
CA ARG A 54 -9.65 -3.78 -3.82
C ARG A 54 -8.50 -4.44 -4.55
N SER A 55 -7.40 -3.72 -4.66
CA SER A 55 -6.20 -4.26 -5.30
C SER A 55 -5.59 -5.37 -4.44
N ASN A 56 -5.21 -6.48 -5.09
CA ASN A 56 -4.49 -7.59 -4.48
C ASN A 56 -2.99 -7.60 -4.82
N GLY A 57 -2.47 -6.49 -5.36
CA GLY A 57 -1.07 -6.31 -5.74
C GLY A 57 -0.81 -6.42 -7.25
N CYS A 58 -1.50 -7.32 -7.96
CA CYS A 58 -1.41 -7.44 -9.43
C CYS A 58 -2.69 -6.90 -10.09
N GLY A 59 -3.86 -7.35 -9.63
CA GLY A 59 -5.18 -6.94 -10.13
C GLY A 59 -6.10 -6.54 -8.98
N HIS A 60 -7.38 -6.91 -9.08
CA HIS A 60 -8.40 -6.60 -8.07
C HIS A 60 -9.29 -7.80 -7.74
N SER A 61 -9.70 -7.87 -6.47
CA SER A 61 -10.67 -8.83 -5.97
C SER A 61 -11.76 -8.17 -5.12
N CYS A 62 -12.92 -8.82 -5.04
CA CYS A 62 -14.01 -8.35 -4.21
C CYS A 62 -13.76 -8.72 -2.75
N GLN A 63 -13.40 -7.73 -1.93
CA GLN A 63 -13.23 -7.93 -0.49
C GLN A 63 -14.48 -7.51 0.26
N LYS A 64 -14.88 -8.32 1.24
CA LYS A 64 -16.01 -7.99 2.13
C LYS A 64 -15.70 -6.70 2.87
N VAL A 65 -16.60 -5.74 2.79
CA VAL A 65 -16.53 -4.52 3.60
C VAL A 65 -16.89 -4.93 5.03
N THR A 66 -15.90 -5.41 5.77
CA THR A 66 -16.01 -5.43 7.22
C THR A 66 -15.96 -3.97 7.64
N LYS A 67 -17.10 -3.42 8.05
CA LYS A 67 -17.11 -2.35 9.05
C LYS A 67 -16.67 -2.96 10.38
N GLU A 68 -15.51 -3.60 10.40
CA GLU A 68 -14.80 -3.70 11.66
C GLU A 68 -14.33 -2.28 11.91
N PRO A 69 -14.79 -1.63 12.99
CA PRO A 69 -14.06 -0.49 13.49
C PRO A 69 -12.63 -1.00 13.62
N VAL A 70 -11.68 -0.34 12.98
CA VAL A 70 -10.31 -0.44 13.46
C VAL A 70 -10.40 0.13 14.87
N PHE A 71 -10.61 -0.74 15.87
CA PHE A 71 -10.68 -0.36 17.27
C PHE A 71 -9.26 0.05 17.70
N GLY A 72 -8.85 1.25 17.30
CA GLY A 72 -7.99 2.08 18.10
C GLY A 72 -8.89 2.97 18.94
N LEU A 73 -8.56 3.20 20.22
CA LEU A 73 -9.17 4.32 20.93
C LEU A 73 -8.82 5.59 20.16
N CYS A 74 -9.81 6.28 19.59
CA CYS A 74 -9.60 7.66 19.18
C CYS A 74 -9.18 8.43 20.43
N VAL A 75 -7.95 8.94 20.42
CA VAL A 75 -7.42 9.67 21.56
C VAL A 75 -7.93 11.10 21.48
N GLU A 76 -8.81 11.46 22.40
CA GLU A 76 -9.31 12.83 22.63
C GLU A 76 -8.53 13.45 23.79
N LEU A 77 -7.47 14.19 23.48
CA LEU A 77 -6.61 14.85 24.48
C LEU A 77 -7.06 16.28 24.79
N CYS A 78 -7.92 16.85 23.95
CA CYS A 78 -8.42 18.21 24.12
C CYS A 78 -9.82 18.36 23.50
N GLU A 79 -10.61 19.23 24.09
CA GLU A 79 -11.79 19.82 23.45
C GLU A 79 -11.42 21.24 22.98
N ALA A 80 -12.27 21.90 22.19
CA ALA A 80 -11.98 23.10 21.40
C ALA A 80 -11.13 24.23 22.05
N GLN A 81 -11.03 24.31 23.38
CA GLN A 81 -10.26 25.32 24.11
C GLN A 81 -9.36 24.73 25.23
N GLY A 82 -9.12 23.42 25.24
CA GLY A 82 -8.40 22.72 26.32
C GLY A 82 -6.86 22.77 26.27
N CYS A 83 -6.28 23.46 25.29
CA CYS A 83 -4.83 23.44 25.07
C CYS A 83 -4.09 24.61 25.76
N PRO A 84 -2.85 24.40 26.21
CA PRO A 84 -2.01 25.45 26.79
C PRO A 84 -1.62 26.51 25.75
N GLU A 85 -1.16 27.68 26.23
CA GLU A 85 -0.75 28.81 25.37
C GLU A 85 0.30 28.39 24.32
N GLY A 86 0.07 28.77 23.06
CA GLY A 86 0.91 28.37 21.93
C GLY A 86 0.52 27.04 21.28
N TYR A 87 -0.55 26.38 21.73
CA TYR A 87 -1.06 25.13 21.16
C TYR A 87 -2.54 25.24 20.77
N GLU A 88 -2.91 24.63 19.65
CA GLU A 88 -4.29 24.50 19.19
C GLU A 88 -4.75 23.05 19.21
N CYS A 89 -6.00 22.85 19.60
CA CYS A 89 -6.64 21.54 19.54
C CYS A 89 -6.97 21.22 18.08
N ARG A 90 -6.23 20.29 17.47
CA ARG A 90 -6.38 19.91 16.06
C ARG A 90 -6.71 18.43 15.91
N SER A 91 -7.57 18.13 14.95
CA SER A 91 -7.94 16.75 14.64
C SER A 91 -6.75 16.00 14.04
N ASN A 92 -6.53 14.77 14.49
CA ASN A 92 -5.50 13.85 13.97
C ASN A 92 -6.09 12.72 13.11
N GLY A 93 -7.35 12.85 12.69
CA GLY A 93 -8.06 11.89 11.83
C GLY A 93 -9.01 10.94 12.57
N CYS A 94 -8.84 10.72 13.88
CA CYS A 94 -9.75 9.90 14.72
C CYS A 94 -10.23 10.69 15.95
N GLY A 95 -9.34 11.48 16.56
CA GLY A 95 -9.67 12.40 17.67
C GLY A 95 -8.87 13.70 17.62
N HIS A 96 -8.63 14.34 18.76
CA HIS A 96 -7.96 15.64 18.83
C HIS A 96 -6.74 15.65 19.75
N THR A 97 -5.71 16.40 19.34
CA THR A 97 -4.51 16.63 20.14
C THR A 97 -4.05 18.09 20.07
N CYS A 98 -3.37 18.55 21.11
CA CYS A 98 -2.77 19.88 21.15
C CYS A 98 -1.51 19.91 20.27
N GLN A 99 -1.54 20.68 19.20
CA GLN A 99 -0.42 20.87 18.28
C GLN A 99 0.12 22.29 18.39
N VAL A 100 1.44 22.46 18.31
CA VAL A 100 2.06 23.79 18.38
C VAL A 100 1.59 24.65 17.22
N VAL A 101 1.20 25.89 17.53
CA VAL A 101 0.90 26.89 16.52
C VAL A 101 2.22 27.49 16.07
N LEU A 102 2.75 26.99 14.96
CA LEU A 102 3.87 27.66 14.28
C LEU A 102 3.30 28.89 13.57
N SER A 103 3.50 30.05 14.18
CA SER A 103 3.25 31.37 13.60
C SER A 103 4.36 31.76 12.62
#